data_AF-A0A6A8LLP8-F1
#
_entry.id   AF-A0A6A8LLP8-F1
#
_cell.length_a   1.000
_cell.length_b   1.000
_cell.length_c   1.000
_cell.angle_alpha   90.00
_cell.angle_beta   90.00
_cell.angle_gamma   90.00
#
_symmetry.space_group_name_H-M   'P 1'
#
loop_
_entity.id
_entity.type
_entity.pdbx_description
1 polymer ?
#
loop_
_entity_poly.entity_id
_entity_poly.type
_entity_poly.pdbx_seq_one_letter_code
_entity_poly.pdbx_strand_id
1 'polypeptide(L)'
;MERYHIGLDIGTSSIGWAVIGDDFKIKRKKGKNLIGVRLFKEGDTAAERRGFRTQRRRLNRRKWRLKLLEEIFDPYMAEVDEYFFARLKESNLSPKDSNKKYLGSLLFPDVSDSNFYDKYPTIYHLRRDLMEKDKKFDLREIYLAIHHIVKYRGNFLEKVPAKNYKNSGASIGFLLEEVNSLYKDIIGDESVAILNSGKFEDVEKIILDEETRNLDKQKSVGKLLVEDKKKKNIVTAFSKAILGYKFNIEDLLLIESDEKNKLTFNDENIDDIFNELSHSLNDNQMDLLTKTREIYFKFKLNMIVPTGYTLSESMIEKYEMHKAHLKMYKEFINTLNAKDRKILKNAYSDYINNEKAKAANAQENFYKTVKKTIKDNNSDMAKKIIGLIDEGNFMPKQRTGENGVIPHQLHQIELDRIIENQAKYYPWLAEENPVEKNRKFAKYKLDELVTFRVPYYVGPLIDKTESNKNEKETKFAWMVRKAKGTITPWNFENLVDRTESANRFIKRMTSKDTYIIGEDVLPASSLLYEKYKVLNELNNIKVNK
;
A
#
# COMPACT_ATOMS: atom_id res chain seq x y z
N MET A 1 -9.01 56.20 32.30
CA MET A 1 -9.10 54.77 31.88
C MET A 1 -9.21 53.93 33.13
N GLU A 2 -10.27 53.13 33.27
CA GLU A 2 -10.33 52.14 34.35
C GLU A 2 -9.40 50.95 34.02
N ARG A 3 -8.64 50.50 35.03
CA ARG A 3 -7.86 49.26 34.94
C ARG A 3 -8.77 48.05 35.07
N TYR A 4 -8.47 47.00 34.30
CA TYR A 4 -9.19 45.72 34.31
C TYR A 4 -8.24 44.60 33.89
N HIS A 5 -8.59 43.37 34.27
CA HIS A 5 -7.88 42.14 33.91
C HIS A 5 -8.78 41.25 33.05
N ILE A 6 -8.19 40.49 32.13
CA ILE A 6 -8.91 39.51 31.31
C ILE A 6 -8.36 38.13 31.63
N GLY A 7 -9.23 37.23 32.08
CA GLY A 7 -8.96 35.79 32.11
C GLY A 7 -9.44 35.15 30.81
N LEU A 8 -8.62 34.28 30.22
CA LEU A 8 -8.97 33.48 29.05
C LEU A 8 -8.81 32.00 29.38
N ASP A 9 -9.81 31.20 29.02
CA ASP A 9 -9.77 29.74 29.07
C ASP A 9 -9.90 29.20 27.64
N ILE A 10 -8.78 28.74 27.07
CA ILE A 10 -8.67 28.40 25.65
C ILE A 10 -8.68 26.87 25.52
N GLY A 11 -9.83 26.32 25.18
CA GLY A 11 -10.04 24.91 24.83
C GLY A 11 -10.02 24.65 23.32
N THR A 12 -10.10 23.38 22.94
CA THR A 12 -10.06 22.93 21.53
C THR A 12 -11.30 23.31 20.73
N SER A 13 -12.44 23.54 21.39
CA SER A 13 -13.72 23.91 20.78
C SER A 13 -14.41 25.09 21.47
N SER A 14 -13.73 25.75 22.41
CA SER A 14 -14.30 26.87 23.17
C SER A 14 -13.23 27.83 23.65
N ILE A 15 -13.54 29.12 23.62
CA ILE A 15 -12.75 30.15 24.31
C ILE A 15 -13.65 30.82 25.33
N GLY A 16 -13.41 30.57 26.61
CA GLY A 16 -13.99 31.30 27.73
C GLY A 16 -13.24 32.61 27.96
N TRP A 17 -13.96 33.66 28.35
CA TRP A 17 -13.36 34.92 28.81
C TRP A 17 -14.12 35.48 29.99
N ALA A 18 -13.40 36.17 30.88
CA ALA A 18 -13.97 36.99 31.94
C ALA A 18 -13.15 38.27 32.09
N VAL A 19 -13.83 39.41 32.28
CA VAL A 19 -13.20 40.70 32.57
C VAL A 19 -13.50 41.08 34.01
N ILE A 20 -12.46 41.26 34.81
CA ILE A 20 -12.56 41.63 36.23
C ILE A 20 -11.90 42.98 36.52
N GLY A 21 -12.40 43.71 37.50
CA GLY A 21 -11.73 44.88 38.06
C GLY A 21 -10.67 44.50 39.10
N ASP A 22 -9.97 45.51 39.61
CA ASP A 22 -9.06 45.36 40.76
C ASP A 22 -9.80 44.97 42.06
N ASP A 23 -11.13 45.13 42.08
CA ASP A 23 -12.02 44.64 43.14
C ASP A 23 -12.38 43.15 43.01
N PHE A 24 -11.76 42.45 42.05
CA PHE A 24 -12.02 41.05 41.69
C PHE A 24 -13.48 40.76 41.30
N LYS A 25 -14.24 41.79 40.91
CA LYS A 25 -15.63 41.64 40.44
C LYS A 25 -15.71 41.71 38.92
N ILE A 26 -16.65 40.96 38.36
CA ILE A 26 -16.93 40.96 36.92
C ILE A 26 -17.42 42.35 36.50
N LYS A 27 -16.73 42.94 35.52
CA LYS A 27 -17.12 44.23 34.95
C LYS A 27 -18.38 44.08 34.10
N ARG A 28 -19.21 45.13 34.09
CA ARG A 28 -20.43 45.21 33.27
C ARG A 28 -20.32 46.35 32.26
N LYS A 29 -20.82 46.13 31.05
CA LYS A 29 -20.91 47.18 30.03
C LYS A 29 -22.18 47.00 29.20
N LYS A 30 -22.92 48.10 28.98
CA LYS A 30 -24.20 48.11 28.24
C LYS A 30 -25.18 47.02 28.72
N GLY A 31 -25.33 46.88 30.04
CA GLY A 31 -26.24 45.91 30.67
C GLY A 31 -25.75 44.47 30.74
N LYS A 32 -24.65 44.11 30.05
CA LYS A 32 -24.12 42.74 30.02
C LYS A 32 -22.91 42.57 30.93
N ASN A 33 -22.82 41.41 31.59
CA ASN A 33 -21.60 40.99 32.28
C ASN A 33 -20.53 40.67 31.22
N LEU A 34 -19.31 41.13 31.45
CA LEU A 34 -18.18 40.87 30.56
C LEU A 34 -17.56 39.50 30.86
N ILE A 35 -18.40 38.47 30.85
CA ILE A 35 -18.03 37.06 30.97
C ILE A 35 -18.80 36.29 29.89
N GLY A 36 -18.16 35.32 29.27
CA GLY A 36 -18.80 34.52 28.24
C GLY A 36 -17.90 33.42 27.71
N VAL A 37 -18.47 32.64 26.79
CA VAL A 37 -17.76 31.59 26.08
C VAL A 37 -18.13 31.64 24.60
N ARG A 38 -17.14 31.43 23.73
CA ARG A 38 -17.32 31.32 22.28
C ARG A 38 -17.07 29.88 21.93
N LEU A 39 -18.13 29.20 21.53
CA LEU A 39 -18.05 27.84 21.01
C LEU A 39 -17.74 27.88 19.52
N PHE A 40 -16.91 26.96 19.05
CA PHE A 40 -16.59 26.76 17.64
C PHE A 40 -16.35 25.28 17.36
N LYS A 41 -16.45 24.88 16.07
CA LYS A 41 -16.08 23.52 15.67
C LYS A 41 -14.56 23.37 15.79
N GLU A 42 -14.12 22.30 16.43
CA GLU A 42 -12.70 21.94 16.49
C GLU A 42 -12.08 21.93 15.08
N GLY A 43 -10.83 22.38 14.99
CA GLY A 43 -10.12 22.47 13.73
C GLY A 43 -9.78 21.09 13.18
N ASP A 44 -10.22 20.81 11.95
CA ASP A 44 -9.86 19.56 11.27
C ASP A 44 -8.36 19.57 10.89
N THR A 45 -7.63 18.49 11.14
CA THR A 45 -6.21 18.37 10.77
C THR A 45 -6.03 18.34 9.25
N ALA A 46 -4.82 18.64 8.77
CA ALA A 46 -4.54 18.61 7.32
C ALA A 46 -4.34 17.20 6.74
N ALA A 47 -4.46 16.14 7.56
CA ALA A 47 -4.17 14.74 7.18
C ALA A 47 -5.11 14.23 6.08
N GLU A 48 -6.43 14.36 6.25
CA GLU A 48 -7.41 13.91 5.26
C GLU A 48 -7.21 14.60 3.89
N ARG A 49 -6.95 15.92 3.92
CA ARG A 49 -6.64 16.69 2.72
C ARG A 49 -5.34 16.23 2.05
N ARG A 50 -4.34 15.79 2.82
CA ARG A 50 -3.11 15.17 2.29
C ARG A 50 -3.44 13.85 1.59
N GLY A 51 -4.28 13.01 2.18
CA GLY A 51 -4.79 11.78 1.60
C GLY A 51 -5.41 11.99 0.21
N PHE A 52 -6.38 12.90 0.09
CA PHE A 52 -7.02 13.22 -1.21
C PHE A 52 -6.04 13.71 -2.28
N ARG A 53 -5.06 14.55 -1.91
CA ARG A 53 -4.04 15.04 -2.85
C ARG A 53 -3.14 13.91 -3.34
N THR A 54 -2.70 13.04 -2.45
CA THR A 54 -1.86 11.88 -2.78
C THR A 54 -2.61 10.94 -3.72
N GLN A 55 -3.87 10.64 -3.44
CA GLN A 55 -4.72 9.80 -4.28
C GLN A 55 -4.90 10.38 -5.69
N ARG A 56 -5.23 11.68 -5.80
CA ARG A 56 -5.35 12.36 -7.10
C ARG A 56 -4.06 12.26 -7.92
N ARG A 57 -2.91 12.52 -7.31
CA ARG A 57 -1.59 12.40 -7.97
C ARG A 57 -1.30 10.97 -8.43
N ARG A 58 -1.63 9.98 -7.60
CA ARG A 58 -1.48 8.55 -7.95
C ARG A 58 -2.32 8.19 -9.17
N LEU A 59 -3.59 8.58 -9.20
CA LEU A 59 -4.50 8.33 -10.32
C LEU A 59 -4.05 9.02 -11.60
N ASN A 60 -3.60 10.28 -11.52
CA ASN A 60 -3.08 11.02 -12.66
C ASN A 60 -1.81 10.38 -13.23
N ARG A 61 -0.86 9.97 -12.38
CA ARG A 61 0.35 9.25 -12.82
C ARG A 61 0.03 7.89 -13.44
N ARG A 62 -1.00 7.19 -12.94
CA ARG A 62 -1.48 5.96 -13.57
C ARG A 62 -2.03 6.24 -14.96
N LYS A 63 -2.91 7.23 -15.13
CA LYS A 63 -3.45 7.63 -16.45
C LYS A 63 -2.32 8.03 -17.41
N TRP A 64 -1.36 8.81 -16.93
CA TRP A 64 -0.20 9.23 -17.71
C TRP A 64 0.59 8.03 -18.27
N ARG A 65 0.89 7.01 -17.45
CA ARG A 65 1.56 5.80 -17.93
C ARG A 65 0.75 5.00 -18.95
N LEU A 66 -0.57 4.91 -18.76
CA LEU A 66 -1.43 4.21 -19.71
C LEU A 66 -1.52 4.96 -21.04
N LYS A 67 -1.47 6.29 -21.02
CA LYS A 67 -1.36 7.09 -22.23
C LYS A 67 -0.04 6.85 -22.96
N LEU A 68 1.07 6.78 -22.24
CA LEU A 68 2.37 6.44 -22.84
C LEU A 68 2.36 5.03 -23.46
N LEU A 69 1.68 4.07 -22.82
CA LEU A 69 1.50 2.73 -23.38
C LEU A 69 0.67 2.78 -24.68
N GLU A 70 -0.44 3.53 -24.66
CA GLU A 70 -1.29 3.76 -25.84
C GLU A 70 -0.48 4.39 -26.98
N GLU A 71 0.30 5.46 -26.71
CA GLU A 71 1.18 6.13 -27.68
C GLU A 71 2.23 5.17 -28.30
N ILE A 72 2.75 4.19 -27.54
CA ILE A 72 3.68 3.17 -28.07
C ILE A 72 2.97 2.19 -29.00
N PHE A 73 1.74 1.78 -28.65
CA PHE A 73 0.98 0.80 -29.43
C PHE A 73 0.25 1.41 -30.62
N ASP A 74 -0.10 2.69 -30.57
CA ASP A 74 -0.93 3.40 -31.56
C ASP A 74 -0.58 3.14 -33.03
N PRO A 75 0.68 3.35 -33.49
CA PRO A 75 1.00 3.13 -34.90
C PRO A 75 0.79 1.67 -35.34
N TYR A 76 1.04 0.70 -34.46
CA TYR A 76 0.90 -0.73 -34.77
C TYR A 76 -0.54 -1.22 -34.60
N MET A 77 -1.26 -0.65 -33.64
CA MET A 77 -2.67 -0.97 -33.40
C MET A 77 -3.52 -0.46 -34.55
N ALA A 78 -3.20 0.70 -35.12
CA ALA A 78 -3.94 1.27 -36.25
C ALA A 78 -3.95 0.35 -37.48
N GLU A 79 -2.86 -0.40 -37.71
CA GLU A 79 -2.77 -1.40 -38.79
C GLU A 79 -3.68 -2.61 -38.58
N VAL A 80 -3.99 -2.95 -37.32
CA VAL A 80 -4.83 -4.10 -36.95
C VAL A 80 -6.28 -3.67 -36.75
N ASP A 81 -6.50 -2.55 -36.08
CA ASP A 81 -7.79 -2.04 -35.63
C ASP A 81 -7.71 -0.55 -35.24
N GLU A 82 -7.86 0.33 -36.23
CA GLU A 82 -7.80 1.80 -36.10
C GLU A 82 -8.69 2.37 -34.98
N TYR A 83 -9.83 1.73 -34.70
CA TYR A 83 -10.80 2.24 -33.72
C TYR A 83 -10.70 1.57 -32.35
N PHE A 84 -9.73 0.67 -32.12
CA PHE A 84 -9.61 -0.06 -30.85
C PHE A 84 -9.55 0.84 -29.62
N PHE A 85 -8.66 1.84 -29.63
CA PHE A 85 -8.53 2.76 -28.49
C PHE A 85 -9.73 3.70 -28.34
N ALA A 86 -10.35 4.12 -29.44
CA ALA A 86 -11.57 4.91 -29.40
C ALA A 86 -12.72 4.14 -28.71
N ARG A 87 -12.89 2.85 -29.04
CA ARG A 87 -13.87 1.97 -28.38
C ARG A 87 -13.60 1.79 -26.90
N LEU A 88 -12.32 1.59 -26.52
CA LEU A 88 -11.94 1.43 -25.12
C LEU A 88 -12.20 2.70 -24.30
N LYS A 89 -12.01 3.89 -24.89
CA LYS A 89 -12.28 5.17 -24.24
C LYS A 89 -13.77 5.44 -24.00
N GLU A 90 -14.64 4.97 -24.90
CA GLU A 90 -16.09 5.10 -24.80
C GLU A 90 -16.76 3.95 -24.02
N SER A 91 -15.98 2.99 -23.50
CA SER A 91 -16.53 1.78 -22.86
C SER A 91 -17.38 2.07 -21.63
N ASN A 92 -17.18 3.21 -20.97
CA ASN A 92 -17.93 3.64 -19.80
C ASN A 92 -19.21 4.43 -20.14
N LEU A 93 -19.43 4.78 -21.40
CA LEU A 93 -20.65 5.48 -21.82
C LEU A 93 -21.84 4.50 -21.83
N SER A 94 -23.00 4.99 -21.41
CA SER A 94 -24.23 4.21 -21.45
C SER A 94 -24.60 3.87 -22.89
N PRO A 95 -25.12 2.67 -23.19
CA PRO A 95 -25.75 2.37 -24.49
C PRO A 95 -26.88 3.34 -24.86
N LYS A 96 -27.43 4.06 -23.88
CA LYS A 96 -28.48 5.09 -24.08
C LYS A 96 -27.93 6.51 -24.21
N ASP A 97 -26.61 6.70 -24.13
CA ASP A 97 -25.98 8.01 -24.32
C ASP A 97 -25.96 8.34 -25.82
N SER A 98 -26.49 9.49 -26.20
CA SER A 98 -26.51 9.93 -27.60
C SER A 98 -25.12 10.16 -28.19
N ASN A 99 -24.09 10.34 -27.35
CA ASN A 99 -22.71 10.50 -27.78
C ASN A 99 -21.96 9.18 -27.95
N LYS A 100 -22.55 8.03 -27.59
CA LYS A 100 -21.88 6.74 -27.72
C LYS A 100 -21.86 6.30 -29.18
N LYS A 101 -20.68 6.24 -29.78
CA LYS A 101 -20.50 5.91 -31.20
C LYS A 101 -20.36 4.42 -31.45
N TYR A 102 -19.85 3.70 -30.46
CA TYR A 102 -19.56 2.27 -30.59
C TYR A 102 -20.51 1.43 -29.74
N LEU A 103 -21.20 0.48 -30.38
CA LEU A 103 -22.15 -0.45 -29.76
C LEU A 103 -21.73 -1.89 -30.06
N GLY A 104 -22.27 -2.84 -29.26
CA GLY A 104 -21.94 -4.25 -29.40
C GLY A 104 -20.59 -4.60 -28.77
N SER A 105 -19.80 -5.43 -29.46
CA SER A 105 -18.50 -5.91 -28.98
C SER A 105 -17.44 -4.82 -29.16
N LEU A 106 -16.83 -4.39 -28.06
CA LEU A 106 -15.92 -3.25 -28.04
C LEU A 106 -14.46 -3.67 -28.20
N LEU A 107 -14.09 -4.85 -27.72
CA LEU A 107 -12.71 -5.33 -27.80
C LEU A 107 -12.45 -6.02 -29.14
N PHE A 108 -13.33 -6.93 -29.53
CA PHE A 108 -13.21 -7.79 -30.71
C PHE A 108 -14.52 -7.77 -31.52
N PRO A 109 -14.80 -6.70 -32.28
CA PRO A 109 -16.03 -6.59 -33.07
C PRO A 109 -16.16 -7.66 -34.16
N ASP A 110 -15.04 -8.19 -34.65
CA ASP A 110 -14.91 -9.20 -35.69
C ASP A 110 -15.32 -10.61 -35.26
N VAL A 111 -15.20 -10.93 -33.97
CA VAL A 111 -15.48 -12.29 -33.45
C VAL A 111 -16.46 -12.31 -32.28
N SER A 112 -16.75 -11.16 -31.68
CA SER A 112 -17.44 -10.96 -30.40
C SER A 112 -16.57 -11.04 -29.15
N ASP A 113 -16.80 -10.11 -28.23
CA ASP A 113 -16.19 -10.09 -26.90
C ASP A 113 -16.53 -11.35 -26.08
N SER A 114 -17.69 -12.00 -26.31
CA SER A 114 -18.07 -13.22 -25.60
C SER A 114 -17.05 -14.34 -25.82
N ASN A 115 -16.64 -14.55 -27.07
CA ASN A 115 -15.64 -15.57 -27.42
C ASN A 115 -14.31 -15.31 -26.70
N PHE A 116 -13.92 -14.05 -26.54
CA PHE A 116 -12.74 -13.67 -25.77
C PHE A 116 -12.89 -14.01 -24.28
N TYR A 117 -14.05 -13.72 -23.68
CA TYR A 117 -14.31 -14.02 -22.26
C TYR A 117 -14.46 -15.51 -21.98
N ASP A 118 -15.04 -16.28 -22.89
CA ASP A 118 -15.16 -17.74 -22.76
C ASP A 118 -13.79 -18.42 -22.82
N LYS A 119 -12.91 -17.93 -23.72
CA LYS A 119 -11.52 -18.39 -23.84
C LYS A 119 -10.67 -17.95 -22.65
N TYR A 120 -10.87 -16.73 -22.16
CA TYR A 120 -10.11 -16.16 -21.04
C TYR A 120 -11.06 -15.60 -19.97
N PRO A 121 -11.51 -16.45 -19.03
CA PRO A 121 -12.44 -16.03 -17.97
C PRO A 121 -11.88 -14.90 -17.08
N THR A 122 -10.56 -14.78 -17.02
CA THR A 122 -9.87 -13.69 -16.34
C THR A 122 -8.64 -13.26 -17.13
N ILE A 123 -8.19 -12.02 -16.93
CA ILE A 123 -6.99 -11.46 -17.59
C ILE A 123 -5.71 -12.27 -17.32
N TYR A 124 -5.67 -13.02 -16.22
CA TYR A 124 -4.52 -13.85 -15.86
C TYR A 124 -4.42 -15.10 -16.73
N HIS A 125 -5.54 -15.64 -17.22
CA HIS A 125 -5.54 -16.71 -18.22
C HIS A 125 -4.88 -16.24 -19.52
N LEU A 126 -5.19 -15.00 -19.95
CA LEU A 126 -4.56 -14.40 -21.12
C LEU A 126 -3.06 -14.18 -20.91
N ARG A 127 -2.66 -13.64 -19.75
CA ARG A 127 -1.24 -13.43 -19.42
C ARG A 127 -0.45 -14.73 -19.43
N ARG A 128 -0.97 -15.79 -18.80
CA ARG A 128 -0.33 -17.12 -18.80
C ARG A 128 -0.16 -17.64 -20.23
N ASP A 129 -1.22 -17.62 -21.02
CA ASP A 129 -1.17 -18.10 -22.40
C ASP A 129 -0.18 -17.29 -23.25
N LEU A 130 -0.11 -15.96 -23.07
CA LEU A 130 0.86 -15.10 -23.75
C LEU A 130 2.31 -15.38 -23.35
N MET A 131 2.57 -15.91 -22.15
CA MET A 131 3.91 -16.31 -21.72
C MET A 131 4.31 -17.70 -22.23
N GLU A 132 3.37 -18.64 -22.31
CA GLU A 132 3.67 -20.07 -22.50
C GLU A 132 3.44 -20.58 -23.92
N LYS A 133 2.42 -20.05 -24.62
CA LYS A 133 2.03 -20.61 -25.91
C LYS A 133 2.88 -20.02 -27.03
N ASP A 134 3.52 -20.90 -27.77
CA ASP A 134 4.36 -20.55 -28.92
C ASP A 134 3.52 -20.27 -30.17
N LYS A 135 2.81 -19.13 -30.19
CA LYS A 135 2.01 -18.70 -31.36
C LYS A 135 1.90 -17.20 -31.47
N LYS A 136 1.47 -16.70 -32.64
CA LYS A 136 1.14 -15.29 -32.85
C LYS A 136 -0.19 -14.98 -32.18
N PHE A 137 -0.19 -14.08 -31.20
CA PHE A 137 -1.42 -13.57 -30.58
C PHE A 137 -1.92 -12.31 -31.31
N ASP A 138 -3.21 -12.03 -31.15
CA ASP A 138 -3.81 -10.77 -31.61
C ASP A 138 -3.20 -9.60 -30.82
N LEU A 139 -2.86 -8.52 -31.51
CA LEU A 139 -2.21 -7.37 -30.89
C LEU A 139 -3.10 -6.71 -29.80
N ARG A 140 -4.43 -6.78 -29.96
CA ARG A 140 -5.41 -6.32 -28.96
C ARG A 140 -5.34 -7.16 -27.68
N GLU A 141 -5.17 -8.47 -27.81
CA GLU A 141 -4.95 -9.38 -26.66
C GLU A 141 -3.65 -9.01 -25.91
N ILE A 142 -2.55 -8.79 -26.66
CA ILE A 142 -1.25 -8.38 -26.09
C ILE A 142 -1.39 -7.04 -25.34
N TYR A 143 -2.03 -6.04 -25.97
CA TYR A 143 -2.25 -4.74 -25.35
C TYR A 143 -3.04 -4.87 -24.03
N LEU A 144 -4.12 -5.65 -24.01
CA LEU A 144 -4.96 -5.81 -22.80
C LEU A 144 -4.17 -6.39 -21.62
N ALA A 145 -3.29 -7.37 -21.89
CA ALA A 145 -2.43 -7.97 -20.88
C ALA A 145 -1.39 -6.98 -20.34
N ILE A 146 -0.67 -6.27 -21.22
CA ILE A 146 0.34 -5.29 -20.83
C ILE A 146 -0.30 -4.07 -20.14
N HIS A 147 -1.44 -3.59 -20.64
CA HIS A 147 -2.23 -2.55 -20.01
C HIS A 147 -2.63 -2.93 -18.58
N HIS A 148 -3.01 -4.20 -18.34
CA HIS A 148 -3.29 -4.68 -16.99
C HIS A 148 -2.06 -4.61 -16.07
N ILE A 149 -0.91 -5.08 -16.55
CA ILE A 149 0.38 -5.03 -15.83
C ILE A 149 0.76 -3.58 -15.48
N VAL A 150 0.74 -2.66 -16.45
CA VAL A 150 1.10 -1.24 -16.24
C VAL A 150 0.12 -0.53 -15.30
N LYS A 151 -1.18 -0.86 -15.38
CA LYS A 151 -2.23 -0.27 -14.53
C LYS A 151 -2.10 -0.71 -13.07
N TYR A 152 -1.75 -1.97 -12.84
CA TYR A 152 -1.68 -2.63 -11.52
C TYR A 152 -0.28 -3.14 -11.20
N ARG A 153 0.74 -2.31 -11.48
CA ARG A 153 2.17 -2.69 -11.45
C ARG A 153 2.78 -3.06 -10.10
N GLY A 154 2.01 -3.31 -9.04
CA GLY A 154 2.54 -3.67 -7.72
C GLY A 154 3.23 -2.54 -6.94
N ASN A 155 3.80 -2.89 -5.78
CA ASN A 155 4.55 -1.99 -4.90
C ASN A 155 6.07 -1.98 -5.18
N PHE A 156 6.76 -1.01 -4.57
CA PHE A 156 8.20 -0.74 -4.77
C PHE A 156 8.97 -0.82 -3.45
N LEU A 157 8.62 -1.77 -2.59
CA LEU A 157 9.24 -1.93 -1.27
C LEU A 157 10.56 -2.69 -1.37
N GLU A 158 10.54 -3.77 -2.15
CA GLU A 158 11.72 -4.56 -2.48
C GLU A 158 12.64 -3.80 -3.44
N LYS A 159 13.92 -3.68 -3.07
CA LYS A 159 14.95 -3.00 -3.89
C LYS A 159 15.64 -3.92 -4.89
N VAL A 160 15.31 -5.22 -4.88
CA VAL A 160 15.95 -6.22 -5.75
C VAL A 160 15.42 -6.09 -7.19
N PRO A 161 16.28 -6.11 -8.22
CA PRO A 161 15.89 -6.21 -9.62
C PRO A 161 14.98 -7.40 -9.92
N ALA A 162 14.05 -7.25 -10.87
CA ALA A 162 13.12 -8.32 -11.27
C ALA A 162 13.84 -9.62 -11.70
N LYS A 163 14.94 -9.50 -12.46
CA LYS A 163 15.76 -10.64 -12.91
C LYS A 163 16.30 -11.51 -11.75
N ASN A 164 16.59 -10.89 -10.61
CA ASN A 164 17.13 -11.57 -9.44
C ASN A 164 16.05 -11.85 -8.38
N TYR A 165 14.80 -11.50 -8.69
CA TYR A 165 13.71 -11.65 -7.76
C TYR A 165 13.26 -13.10 -7.72
N LYS A 166 13.51 -13.75 -6.58
CA LYS A 166 12.91 -15.04 -6.24
C LYS A 166 11.94 -14.81 -5.11
N ASN A 167 10.71 -15.25 -5.32
CA ASN A 167 9.75 -15.37 -4.24
C ASN A 167 10.08 -16.65 -3.45
N SER A 168 11.19 -16.61 -2.71
CA SER A 168 11.66 -17.71 -1.87
C SER A 168 11.70 -17.24 -0.41
N GLY A 169 11.18 -18.07 0.50
CA GLY A 169 11.24 -17.83 1.95
C GLY A 169 12.65 -17.65 2.52
N ALA A 170 13.68 -18.06 1.77
CA ALA A 170 15.09 -18.19 2.16
C ALA A 170 15.82 -16.92 2.64
N SER A 171 15.10 -15.84 2.96
CA SER A 171 15.63 -14.62 3.57
C SER A 171 14.96 -14.28 4.91
N ILE A 172 14.02 -15.08 5.38
CA ILE A 172 13.26 -14.78 6.61
C ILE A 172 14.15 -14.85 7.85
N GLY A 173 15.05 -15.83 7.93
CA GLY A 173 16.02 -15.93 9.03
C GLY A 173 16.83 -14.65 9.23
N PHE A 174 17.43 -14.11 8.16
CA PHE A 174 18.17 -12.85 8.21
C PHE A 174 17.32 -11.67 8.68
N LEU A 175 16.07 -11.56 8.22
CA LEU A 175 15.19 -10.48 8.67
C LEU A 175 14.86 -10.60 10.17
N LEU A 176 14.71 -11.82 10.67
CA LEU A 176 14.46 -12.07 12.09
C LEU A 176 15.69 -11.74 12.95
N GLU A 177 16.90 -11.96 12.43
CA GLU A 177 18.16 -11.54 13.08
C GLU A 177 18.26 -10.01 13.16
N GLU A 178 17.95 -9.31 12.07
CA GLU A 178 17.93 -7.84 12.04
C GLU A 178 16.90 -7.27 13.03
N VAL A 179 15.73 -7.91 13.16
CA VAL A 179 14.74 -7.55 14.20
C VAL A 179 15.32 -7.71 15.60
N ASN A 180 16.03 -8.80 15.88
CA ASN A 180 16.69 -8.98 17.17
C ASN A 180 17.80 -7.94 17.41
N SER A 181 18.54 -7.54 16.37
CA SER A 181 19.51 -6.44 16.48
C SER A 181 18.84 -5.14 16.89
N LEU A 182 17.72 -4.78 16.24
CA LEU A 182 16.98 -3.56 16.57
C LEU A 182 16.42 -3.60 17.99
N TYR A 183 16.01 -4.77 18.49
CA TYR A 183 15.62 -4.91 19.89
C TYR A 183 16.79 -4.65 20.84
N LYS A 184 18.00 -5.12 20.53
CA LYS A 184 19.20 -4.83 21.33
C LYS A 184 19.49 -3.34 21.37
N ASP A 185 19.38 -2.67 20.22
CA ASP A 185 19.64 -1.23 20.11
C ASP A 185 18.61 -0.39 20.87
N ILE A 186 17.34 -0.82 20.91
CA ILE A 186 16.29 -0.15 21.70
C ILE A 186 16.51 -0.33 23.20
N ILE A 187 16.94 -1.52 23.63
CA ILE A 187 17.17 -1.84 25.05
C ILE A 187 18.51 -1.26 25.54
N GLY A 188 19.50 -1.13 24.66
CA GLY A 188 20.87 -0.75 25.00
C GLY A 188 21.67 -1.91 25.61
N ASP A 189 21.33 -3.16 25.30
CA ASP A 189 22.03 -4.36 25.80
C ASP A 189 22.20 -5.42 24.70
N GLU A 190 23.44 -5.61 24.26
CA GLU A 190 23.78 -6.55 23.17
C GLU A 190 23.57 -8.03 23.53
N SER A 191 23.49 -8.35 24.83
CA SER A 191 23.30 -9.71 25.32
C SER A 191 21.83 -10.16 25.26
N VAL A 192 20.90 -9.22 25.09
CA VAL A 192 19.46 -9.51 25.10
C VAL A 192 18.97 -9.92 23.72
N ALA A 193 18.45 -11.14 23.61
CA ALA A 193 17.64 -11.56 22.46
C ALA A 193 16.15 -11.57 22.85
N ILE A 194 15.28 -11.00 22.01
CA ILE A 194 13.83 -11.03 22.25
C ILE A 194 13.19 -12.23 21.57
N LEU A 195 13.55 -12.49 20.32
CA LEU A 195 13.11 -13.64 19.55
C LEU A 195 14.15 -14.77 19.68
N ASN A 196 13.71 -16.01 19.85
CA ASN A 196 14.62 -17.16 19.89
C ASN A 196 15.25 -17.43 18.52
N SER A 197 16.51 -17.02 18.35
CA SER A 197 17.27 -17.17 17.10
C SER A 197 17.43 -18.64 16.66
N GLY A 198 17.51 -19.57 17.61
CA GLY A 198 17.64 -21.01 17.32
C GLY A 198 16.38 -21.63 16.68
N LYS A 199 15.29 -20.86 16.54
CA LYS A 199 14.00 -21.30 15.99
C LYS A 199 13.62 -20.62 14.69
N PHE A 200 14.49 -19.81 14.08
CA PHE A 200 14.15 -19.07 12.86
C PHE A 200 13.86 -19.98 11.66
N GLU A 201 14.60 -21.07 11.48
CA GLU A 201 14.32 -22.05 10.42
C GLU A 201 12.97 -22.77 10.63
N ASP A 202 12.63 -23.08 11.87
CA ASP A 202 11.35 -23.71 12.22
C ASP A 202 10.18 -22.75 11.94
N VAL A 203 10.36 -21.45 12.22
CA VAL A 203 9.40 -20.40 11.89
C VAL A 203 9.20 -20.31 10.39
N GLU A 204 10.26 -20.30 9.60
CA GLU A 204 10.18 -20.29 8.14
C GLU A 204 9.34 -21.47 7.60
N LYS A 205 9.59 -22.69 8.09
CA LYS A 205 8.80 -23.88 7.72
C LYS A 205 7.31 -23.72 8.02
N ILE A 206 6.97 -23.21 9.20
CA ILE A 206 5.57 -22.99 9.61
C ILE A 206 4.87 -21.96 8.72
N ILE A 207 5.60 -20.96 8.26
CA ILE A 207 5.03 -19.91 7.42
C ILE A 207 4.80 -20.41 6.00
N LEU A 208 5.74 -21.18 5.47
CA LEU A 208 5.69 -21.78 4.14
C LEU A 208 4.66 -22.93 4.04
N ASP A 209 4.26 -23.53 5.16
CA ASP A 209 3.22 -24.57 5.20
C ASP A 209 1.85 -24.04 4.74
N GLU A 210 1.29 -24.56 3.66
CA GLU A 210 0.03 -24.07 3.10
C GLU A 210 -1.22 -24.66 3.76
N GLU A 211 -1.08 -25.73 4.55
CA GLU A 211 -2.21 -26.48 5.11
C GLU A 211 -2.67 -25.92 6.47
N THR A 212 -1.78 -25.28 7.22
CA THR A 212 -2.13 -24.74 8.54
C THR A 212 -2.83 -23.38 8.48
N ARG A 213 -3.83 -23.22 9.34
CA ARG A 213 -4.58 -21.97 9.49
C ARG A 213 -3.65 -20.86 9.97
N ASN A 214 -3.82 -19.65 9.43
CA ASN A 214 -3.06 -18.47 9.86
C ASN A 214 -3.09 -18.23 11.37
N LEU A 215 -4.22 -18.52 12.02
CA LEU A 215 -4.36 -18.35 13.46
C LEU A 215 -3.52 -19.37 14.22
N ASP A 216 -3.43 -20.60 13.71
CA ASP A 216 -2.65 -21.66 14.33
C ASP A 216 -1.16 -21.46 14.04
N LYS A 217 -0.79 -21.01 12.83
CA LYS A 217 0.56 -20.50 12.54
C LYS A 217 0.96 -19.40 13.53
N GLN A 218 0.09 -18.44 13.81
CA GLN A 218 0.37 -17.35 14.75
C GLN A 218 0.67 -17.88 16.15
N LYS A 219 -0.16 -18.80 16.64
CA LYS A 219 0.04 -19.42 17.94
C LYS A 219 1.33 -20.23 17.98
N SER A 220 1.65 -20.97 16.92
CA SER A 220 2.86 -21.80 16.83
C SER A 220 4.12 -20.94 16.79
N VAL A 221 4.18 -19.93 15.91
CA VAL A 221 5.30 -18.98 15.83
C VAL A 221 5.47 -18.23 17.15
N GLY A 222 4.37 -17.73 17.73
CA GLY A 222 4.41 -17.03 19.02
C GLY A 222 4.87 -17.92 20.18
N LYS A 223 4.65 -19.24 20.13
CA LYS A 223 5.19 -20.18 21.13
C LYS A 223 6.66 -20.50 20.89
N LEU A 224 7.05 -20.69 19.62
CA LEU A 224 8.43 -21.07 19.25
C LEU A 224 9.44 -19.95 19.51
N LEU A 225 9.05 -18.71 19.26
CA LEU A 225 9.94 -17.56 19.42
C LEU A 225 10.09 -17.09 20.88
N VAL A 226 9.25 -17.57 21.82
CA VAL A 226 9.33 -17.20 23.24
C VAL A 226 10.31 -18.13 23.96
N GLU A 227 11.45 -17.56 24.38
CA GLU A 227 12.39 -18.23 25.27
C GLU A 227 12.16 -17.83 26.74
N ASP A 228 12.01 -16.53 27.00
CA ASP A 228 11.68 -15.99 28.33
C ASP A 228 10.19 -15.61 28.43
N LYS A 229 9.50 -16.16 29.44
CA LYS A 229 8.09 -15.87 29.73
C LYS A 229 7.82 -14.37 29.95
N LYS A 230 8.78 -13.60 30.44
CA LYS A 230 8.63 -12.13 30.62
C LYS A 230 8.49 -11.40 29.28
N LYS A 231 9.06 -11.95 28.20
CA LYS A 231 9.03 -11.36 26.84
C LYS A 231 7.82 -11.81 26.01
N LYS A 232 6.93 -12.61 26.59
CA LYS A 232 5.78 -13.22 25.90
C LYS A 232 4.88 -12.21 25.19
N ASN A 233 4.64 -11.04 25.80
CA ASN A 233 3.77 -10.02 25.21
C ASN A 233 4.36 -9.44 23.92
N ILE A 234 5.67 -9.17 23.93
CA ILE A 234 6.42 -8.63 22.78
C ILE A 234 6.39 -9.63 21.63
N VAL A 235 6.75 -10.89 21.89
CA VAL A 235 6.73 -11.95 20.87
C VAL A 235 5.31 -12.25 20.37
N THR A 236 4.30 -12.12 21.22
CA THR A 236 2.90 -12.24 20.81
C THR A 236 2.48 -11.08 19.91
N ALA A 237 2.90 -9.84 20.21
CA ALA A 237 2.65 -8.69 19.35
C ALA A 237 3.35 -8.86 17.99
N PHE A 238 4.62 -9.26 18.00
CA PHE A 238 5.41 -9.55 16.80
C PHE A 238 4.76 -10.64 15.93
N SER A 239 4.43 -11.81 16.50
CA SER A 239 3.80 -12.92 15.76
C SER A 239 2.42 -12.55 15.19
N LYS A 240 1.65 -11.70 15.89
CA LYS A 240 0.40 -11.15 15.34
C LYS A 240 0.66 -10.20 14.18
N ALA A 241 1.64 -9.32 14.30
CA ALA A 241 2.01 -8.33 13.29
C ALA A 241 2.41 -9.00 11.97
N ILE A 242 3.33 -9.97 12.01
CA ILE A 242 3.85 -10.65 10.82
C ILE A 242 2.82 -11.54 10.11
N LEU A 243 1.74 -11.94 10.79
CA LEU A 243 0.63 -12.71 10.19
C LEU A 243 -0.60 -11.85 9.87
N GLY A 244 -0.52 -10.53 10.09
CA GLY A 244 -1.56 -9.56 9.71
C GLY A 244 -2.70 -9.41 10.70
N TYR A 245 -2.56 -9.94 11.91
CA TYR A 245 -3.54 -9.75 12.99
C TYR A 245 -3.34 -8.40 13.69
N LYS A 246 -4.39 -7.93 14.40
CA LYS A 246 -4.28 -6.74 15.22
C LYS A 246 -3.31 -6.97 16.39
N PHE A 247 -2.27 -6.15 16.49
CA PHE A 247 -1.25 -6.19 17.54
C PHE A 247 -1.21 -4.85 18.28
N ASN A 248 -0.67 -4.84 19.51
CA ASN A 248 -0.48 -3.62 20.27
C ASN A 248 0.89 -3.01 19.90
N ILE A 249 0.91 -1.73 19.54
CA ILE A 249 2.13 -1.04 19.09
C ILE A 249 3.14 -0.95 20.24
N GLU A 250 2.67 -0.59 21.43
CA GLU A 250 3.48 -0.34 22.61
C GLU A 250 4.21 -1.62 23.06
N ASP A 251 3.51 -2.76 22.99
CA ASP A 251 4.12 -4.07 23.28
C ASP A 251 5.20 -4.44 22.24
N LEU A 252 5.01 -4.10 20.97
CA LEU A 252 5.95 -4.41 19.90
C LEU A 252 7.23 -3.57 20.02
N LEU A 253 7.08 -2.28 20.37
CA LEU A 253 8.12 -1.25 20.35
C LEU A 253 8.76 -0.97 21.71
N LEU A 254 8.38 -1.72 22.75
CA LEU A 254 8.88 -1.56 24.12
C LEU A 254 8.58 -0.18 24.70
N ILE A 255 7.39 0.36 24.43
CA ILE A 255 6.96 1.66 24.96
C ILE A 255 6.16 1.41 26.24
N GLU A 256 6.58 2.04 27.34
CA GLU A 256 5.83 2.03 28.59
C GLU A 256 4.64 3.00 28.48
N SER A 257 3.43 2.46 28.37
CA SER A 257 2.18 3.22 28.31
C SER A 257 1.02 2.36 28.83
N ASP A 258 0.14 2.99 29.61
CA ASP A 258 -1.12 2.38 30.06
C ASP A 258 -2.14 2.26 28.92
N GLU A 259 -2.06 3.14 27.92
CA GLU A 259 -2.87 3.07 26.71
C GLU A 259 -2.19 2.18 25.66
N LYS A 260 -2.92 1.15 25.18
CA LYS A 260 -2.45 0.24 24.15
C LYS A 260 -3.19 0.45 22.84
N ASN A 261 -2.49 1.00 21.86
CA ASN A 261 -3.01 1.24 20.52
C ASN A 261 -2.88 -0.02 19.67
N LYS A 262 -3.99 -0.40 19.03
CA LYS A 262 -4.04 -1.58 18.15
C LYS A 262 -3.81 -1.20 16.70
N LEU A 263 -2.89 -1.89 16.05
CA LEU A 263 -2.55 -1.72 14.65
C LEU A 263 -2.65 -3.03 13.87
N THR A 264 -2.89 -2.94 12.56
CA THR A 264 -2.67 -4.03 11.60
C THR A 264 -2.03 -3.45 10.36
N PHE A 265 -1.08 -4.16 9.76
CA PHE A 265 -0.42 -3.71 8.52
C PHE A 265 -1.33 -3.74 7.28
N ASN A 266 -2.51 -4.33 7.40
CA ASN A 266 -3.54 -4.36 6.36
C ASN A 266 -4.47 -3.12 6.37
N ASP A 267 -4.24 -2.16 7.27
CA ASP A 267 -5.07 -0.96 7.34
C ASP A 267 -4.94 -0.10 6.07
N GLU A 268 -6.07 0.41 5.55
CA GLU A 268 -6.08 1.24 4.35
C GLU A 268 -5.29 2.56 4.53
N ASN A 269 -5.19 3.04 5.77
CA ASN A 269 -4.48 4.27 6.15
C ASN A 269 -3.12 3.98 6.80
N ILE A 270 -2.58 2.78 6.65
CA ILE A 270 -1.32 2.36 7.30
C ILE A 270 -0.16 3.33 7.04
N ASP A 271 -0.06 3.91 5.84
CA ASP A 271 1.01 4.85 5.51
C ASP A 271 0.84 6.20 6.23
N ASP A 272 -0.40 6.63 6.50
CA ASP A 272 -0.67 7.84 7.28
C ASP A 272 -0.36 7.59 8.77
N ILE A 273 -0.73 6.41 9.29
CA ILE A 273 -0.37 5.97 10.65
C ILE A 273 1.16 5.94 10.82
N PHE A 274 1.90 5.37 9.86
CA PHE A 274 3.37 5.36 9.90
C PHE A 274 3.95 6.79 9.92
N ASN A 275 3.37 7.73 9.17
CA ASN A 275 3.81 9.12 9.21
C ASN A 275 3.53 9.76 10.57
N GLU A 276 2.36 9.51 11.17
CA GLU A 276 2.03 10.04 12.50
C GLU A 276 2.97 9.48 13.57
N LEU A 277 3.21 8.16 13.55
CA LEU A 277 4.13 7.49 14.46
C LEU A 277 5.57 7.99 14.30
N SER A 278 6.00 8.40 13.10
CA SER A 278 7.34 8.97 12.90
C SER A 278 7.60 10.27 13.65
N HIS A 279 6.55 10.94 14.16
CA HIS A 279 6.70 12.14 15.00
C HIS A 279 6.88 11.83 16.49
N SER A 280 6.49 10.63 16.93
CA SER A 280 6.54 10.22 18.34
C SER A 280 7.56 9.13 18.63
N LEU A 281 7.94 8.33 17.62
CA LEU A 281 8.90 7.24 17.75
C LEU A 281 10.32 7.69 17.42
N ASN A 282 11.31 7.06 18.05
CA ASN A 282 12.71 7.21 17.66
C ASN A 282 13.06 6.37 16.42
N ASP A 283 14.25 6.58 15.85
CA ASP A 283 14.69 5.93 14.62
C ASP A 283 14.70 4.40 14.76
N ASN A 284 15.27 3.85 15.84
CA ASN A 284 15.33 2.39 16.06
C ASN A 284 13.93 1.76 16.16
N GLN A 285 12.98 2.43 16.82
CA GLN A 285 11.59 1.97 16.93
C GLN A 285 10.89 2.01 15.57
N MET A 286 11.14 3.07 14.78
CA MET A 286 10.58 3.19 13.43
C MET A 286 11.15 2.14 12.47
N ASP A 287 12.44 1.85 12.60
CA ASP A 287 13.12 0.80 11.85
C ASP A 287 12.59 -0.58 12.24
N LEU A 288 12.39 -0.86 13.54
CA LEU A 288 11.78 -2.10 14.01
C LEU A 288 10.37 -2.31 13.44
N LEU A 289 9.53 -1.26 13.45
CA LEU A 289 8.18 -1.31 12.88
C LEU A 289 8.22 -1.57 11.37
N THR A 290 9.12 -0.88 10.66
CA THR A 290 9.31 -1.04 9.21
C THR A 290 9.80 -2.44 8.86
N LYS A 291 10.74 -2.98 9.64
CA LYS A 291 11.28 -4.33 9.45
C LYS A 291 10.25 -5.42 9.70
N THR A 292 9.44 -5.25 10.75
CA THR A 292 8.31 -6.15 11.04
C THR A 292 7.28 -6.13 9.89
N ARG A 293 7.02 -4.96 9.28
CA ARG A 293 6.15 -4.82 8.10
C ARG A 293 6.75 -5.48 6.85
N GLU A 294 8.07 -5.44 6.68
CA GLU A 294 8.77 -6.13 5.59
C GLU A 294 8.57 -7.65 5.70
N ILE A 295 8.77 -8.22 6.89
CA ILE A 295 8.53 -9.64 7.17
C ILE A 295 7.07 -10.02 6.87
N TYR A 296 6.13 -9.22 7.35
CA TYR A 296 4.69 -9.37 7.06
C TYR A 296 4.42 -9.44 5.55
N PHE A 297 5.01 -8.55 4.76
CA PHE A 297 4.82 -8.53 3.31
C PHE A 297 5.39 -9.76 2.63
N LYS A 298 6.56 -10.26 3.05
CA LYS A 298 7.12 -11.51 2.51
C LYS A 298 6.19 -12.70 2.79
N PHE A 299 5.64 -12.79 4.00
CA PHE A 299 4.73 -13.89 4.35
C PHE A 299 3.45 -13.81 3.54
N LYS A 300 2.83 -12.63 3.48
CA LYS A 300 1.60 -12.44 2.70
C LYS A 300 1.82 -12.65 1.21
N LEU A 301 2.98 -12.27 0.69
CA LEU A 301 3.28 -12.53 -0.70
C LEU A 301 3.35 -14.03 -0.99
N ASN A 302 4.04 -14.82 -0.16
CA ASN A 302 4.10 -16.27 -0.34
C ASN A 302 2.70 -16.92 -0.28
N MET A 303 1.78 -16.38 0.52
CA MET A 303 0.38 -16.84 0.52
C MET A 303 -0.40 -16.47 -0.76
N ILE A 304 0.00 -15.40 -1.46
CA ILE A 304 -0.70 -14.94 -2.66
C ILE A 304 -0.12 -15.59 -3.91
N VAL A 305 1.21 -15.70 -3.95
CA VAL A 305 1.99 -16.34 -5.00
C VAL A 305 2.91 -17.32 -4.27
N PRO A 306 2.64 -18.63 -4.33
CA PRO A 306 3.54 -19.63 -3.77
C PRO A 306 4.91 -19.65 -4.46
N THR A 307 5.90 -20.27 -3.82
CA THR A 307 7.22 -20.47 -4.42
C THR A 307 7.10 -21.31 -5.68
N GLY A 308 7.71 -20.86 -6.79
CA GLY A 308 7.69 -21.55 -8.08
C GLY A 308 6.53 -21.18 -9.01
N TYR A 309 5.51 -20.48 -8.51
CA TYR A 309 4.39 -20.01 -9.31
C TYR A 309 4.63 -18.60 -9.84
N THR A 310 4.10 -18.32 -11.03
CA THR A 310 3.88 -16.96 -11.52
C THR A 310 2.65 -16.34 -10.87
N LEU A 311 2.57 -14.99 -10.90
CA LEU A 311 1.39 -14.30 -10.37
C LEU A 311 0.12 -14.70 -11.13
N SER A 312 0.21 -14.90 -12.44
CA SER A 312 -0.92 -15.32 -13.27
C SER A 312 -1.39 -16.73 -12.92
N GLU A 313 -0.48 -17.69 -12.69
CA GLU A 313 -0.85 -19.04 -12.26
C GLU A 313 -1.58 -19.03 -10.91
N SER A 314 -1.04 -18.33 -9.89
CA SER A 314 -1.69 -18.26 -8.58
C SER A 314 -3.05 -17.57 -8.64
N MET A 315 -3.22 -16.60 -9.53
CA MET A 315 -4.53 -15.94 -9.73
C MET A 315 -5.52 -16.84 -10.48
N ILE A 316 -5.06 -17.69 -11.40
CA ILE A 316 -5.89 -18.71 -12.06
C ILE A 316 -6.35 -19.76 -11.05
N GLU A 317 -5.45 -20.23 -10.18
CA GLU A 317 -5.79 -21.17 -9.12
C GLU A 317 -6.86 -20.60 -8.18
N LYS A 318 -6.73 -19.34 -7.77
CA LYS A 318 -7.79 -18.63 -7.01
C LYS A 318 -9.14 -18.61 -7.73
N TYR A 319 -9.14 -18.47 -9.06
CA TYR A 319 -10.38 -18.51 -9.85
C TYR A 319 -11.01 -19.91 -9.85
N GLU A 320 -10.21 -20.96 -10.06
CA GLU A 320 -10.71 -22.34 -10.04
C GLU A 320 -11.18 -22.75 -8.62
N MET A 321 -10.48 -22.32 -7.57
CA MET A 321 -10.93 -22.47 -6.18
C MET A 321 -12.29 -21.80 -5.96
N HIS A 322 -12.47 -20.56 -6.40
CA HIS A 322 -13.76 -19.87 -6.30
C HIS A 322 -14.86 -20.67 -7.00
N LYS A 323 -14.61 -21.13 -8.22
CA LYS A 323 -15.57 -21.91 -9.03
C LYS A 323 -15.96 -23.22 -8.34
N ALA A 324 -14.99 -23.96 -7.79
CA ALA A 324 -15.23 -25.18 -7.02
C ALA A 324 -16.05 -24.90 -5.75
N HIS A 325 -15.68 -23.86 -4.98
CA HIS A 325 -16.42 -23.43 -3.80
C HIS A 325 -17.85 -23.01 -4.12
N LEU A 326 -18.06 -22.29 -5.23
CA LEU A 326 -19.39 -21.86 -5.67
C LEU A 326 -20.27 -23.04 -6.08
N LYS A 327 -19.70 -24.04 -6.77
CA LYS A 327 -20.43 -25.26 -7.13
C LYS A 327 -20.91 -25.99 -5.87
N MET A 328 -19.99 -26.26 -4.94
CA MET A 328 -20.30 -26.87 -3.65
C MET A 328 -21.36 -26.08 -2.87
N TYR A 329 -21.23 -24.74 -2.83
CA TYR A 329 -22.20 -23.88 -2.15
C TYR A 329 -23.58 -23.93 -2.80
N LYS A 330 -23.67 -23.93 -4.13
CA LYS A 330 -24.95 -24.05 -4.85
C LYS A 330 -25.63 -25.40 -4.58
N GLU A 331 -24.86 -26.48 -4.56
CA GLU A 331 -25.36 -27.81 -4.17
C GLU A 331 -25.86 -27.81 -2.73
N PHE A 332 -25.08 -27.26 -1.80
CA PHE A 332 -25.45 -27.15 -0.39
C PHE A 332 -26.74 -26.37 -0.17
N ILE A 333 -26.85 -25.14 -0.68
CA ILE A 333 -28.02 -24.29 -0.42
C ILE A 333 -29.32 -24.87 -1.01
N ASN A 334 -29.22 -25.74 -2.02
CA ASN A 334 -30.36 -26.43 -2.60
C ASN A 334 -30.93 -27.53 -1.68
N THR A 335 -30.16 -27.97 -0.68
CA THR A 335 -30.65 -28.91 0.36
C THR A 335 -31.40 -28.19 1.50
N LEU A 336 -31.25 -26.86 1.62
CA LEU A 336 -31.87 -26.06 2.68
C LEU A 336 -33.32 -25.67 2.34
N ASN A 337 -34.04 -25.24 3.37
CA ASN A 337 -35.38 -24.65 3.23
C ASN A 337 -35.35 -23.39 2.36
N ALA A 338 -36.51 -23.00 1.82
CA ALA A 338 -36.62 -21.89 0.87
C ALA A 338 -36.15 -20.54 1.44
N LYS A 339 -36.35 -20.31 2.75
CA LYS A 339 -35.96 -19.07 3.43
C LYS A 339 -34.45 -18.94 3.49
N ASP A 340 -33.76 -19.95 4.01
CA ASP A 340 -32.30 -19.96 4.15
C ASP A 340 -31.61 -19.96 2.79
N ARG A 341 -32.13 -20.74 1.83
CA ARG A 341 -31.66 -20.72 0.44
C ARG A 341 -31.71 -19.31 -0.16
N LYS A 342 -32.80 -18.58 0.06
CA LYS A 342 -32.96 -17.20 -0.44
C LYS A 342 -31.97 -16.24 0.23
N ILE A 343 -31.80 -16.33 1.55
CA ILE A 343 -30.83 -15.52 2.30
C ILE A 343 -29.42 -15.75 1.76
N LEU A 344 -29.03 -17.01 1.57
CA LEU A 344 -27.69 -17.40 1.11
C LEU A 344 -27.44 -17.04 -0.37
N LYS A 345 -28.46 -17.13 -1.24
CA LYS A 345 -28.37 -16.62 -2.61
C LYS A 345 -28.15 -15.10 -2.64
N ASN A 346 -28.92 -14.35 -1.85
CA ASN A 346 -28.79 -12.90 -1.75
C ASN A 346 -27.42 -12.52 -1.17
N ALA A 347 -26.94 -13.21 -0.14
CA ALA A 347 -25.63 -12.97 0.44
C ALA A 347 -24.50 -13.10 -0.59
N TYR A 348 -24.56 -14.11 -1.48
CA TYR A 348 -23.59 -14.24 -2.56
C TYR A 348 -23.75 -13.16 -3.64
N SER A 349 -24.98 -12.82 -4.02
CA SER A 349 -25.24 -11.71 -4.94
C SER A 349 -24.70 -10.39 -4.41
N ASP A 350 -24.90 -10.09 -3.13
CA ASP A 350 -24.39 -8.89 -2.47
C ASP A 350 -22.86 -8.91 -2.38
N TYR A 351 -22.28 -10.09 -2.09
CA TYR A 351 -20.84 -10.30 -2.11
C TYR A 351 -20.24 -9.96 -3.47
N ILE A 352 -20.85 -10.40 -4.59
CA ILE A 352 -20.34 -10.15 -5.94
C ILE A 352 -20.65 -8.73 -6.43
N ASN A 353 -21.89 -8.26 -6.29
CA ASN A 353 -22.41 -7.09 -7.00
C ASN A 353 -22.14 -5.75 -6.33
N ASN A 354 -21.71 -5.67 -5.07
CA ASN A 354 -21.13 -4.47 -4.42
C ASN A 354 -21.87 -3.10 -4.54
N GLU A 355 -23.04 -2.99 -5.17
CA GLU A 355 -23.71 -1.70 -5.46
C GLU A 355 -24.47 -1.13 -4.25
N LYS A 356 -24.84 -1.96 -3.26
CA LYS A 356 -25.70 -1.54 -2.13
C LYS A 356 -25.01 -1.53 -0.77
N ALA A 357 -23.80 -2.06 -0.64
CA ALA A 357 -23.06 -2.10 0.63
C ALA A 357 -21.78 -1.30 0.53
N LYS A 358 -21.55 -0.40 1.49
CA LYS A 358 -20.26 0.29 1.70
C LYS A 358 -19.13 -0.74 1.60
N ALA A 359 -18.32 -0.62 0.55
CA ALA A 359 -17.50 -1.68 -0.04
C ALA A 359 -16.40 -2.30 0.84
N ALA A 360 -16.14 -1.76 2.03
CA ALA A 360 -15.03 -2.19 2.88
C ALA A 360 -15.22 -3.59 3.49
N ASN A 361 -16.45 -4.07 3.71
CA ASN A 361 -16.72 -5.28 4.50
C ASN A 361 -17.56 -6.36 3.79
N ALA A 362 -17.63 -6.35 2.45
CA ALA A 362 -18.50 -7.27 1.71
C ALA A 362 -18.19 -8.75 1.99
N GLN A 363 -16.91 -9.13 2.07
CA GLN A 363 -16.49 -10.50 2.40
C GLN A 363 -16.84 -10.88 3.83
N GLU A 364 -16.56 -9.98 4.79
CA GLU A 364 -16.86 -10.22 6.21
C GLU A 364 -18.36 -10.37 6.43
N ASN A 365 -19.17 -9.52 5.78
CA ASN A 365 -20.63 -9.59 5.84
C ASN A 365 -21.16 -10.88 5.21
N PHE A 366 -20.61 -11.30 4.07
CA PHE A 366 -20.91 -12.58 3.46
C PHE A 366 -20.61 -13.75 4.40
N TYR A 367 -19.40 -13.80 4.96
CA TYR A 367 -18.96 -14.83 5.90
C TYR A 367 -19.84 -14.88 7.16
N LYS A 368 -20.14 -13.72 7.75
CA LYS A 368 -21.05 -13.62 8.92
C LYS A 368 -22.45 -14.14 8.59
N THR A 369 -22.97 -13.80 7.41
CA THR A 369 -24.31 -14.20 6.98
C THR A 369 -24.37 -15.72 6.77
N VAL A 370 -23.40 -16.29 6.04
CA VAL A 370 -23.30 -17.74 5.82
C VAL A 370 -23.23 -18.46 7.16
N LYS A 371 -22.24 -18.13 8.02
CA LYS A 371 -22.06 -18.75 9.34
C LYS A 371 -23.32 -18.69 10.21
N LYS A 372 -24.01 -17.55 10.23
CA LYS A 372 -25.23 -17.37 11.02
C LYS A 372 -26.37 -18.26 10.51
N THR A 373 -26.55 -18.35 9.20
CA THR A 373 -27.66 -19.11 8.61
C THR A 373 -27.47 -20.62 8.75
N ILE A 374 -26.23 -21.12 8.75
CA ILE A 374 -25.97 -22.57 8.72
C ILE A 374 -25.42 -23.12 10.04
N LYS A 375 -25.44 -22.30 11.11
CA LYS A 375 -24.84 -22.61 12.42
C LYS A 375 -25.33 -23.93 13.02
N ASP A 376 -26.62 -24.21 12.86
CA ASP A 376 -27.26 -25.40 13.45
C ASP A 376 -27.28 -26.60 12.48
N ASN A 377 -26.64 -26.47 11.31
CA ASN A 377 -26.56 -27.53 10.31
C ASN A 377 -25.30 -28.39 10.55
N ASN A 378 -25.51 -29.64 10.95
CA ASN A 378 -24.45 -30.59 11.28
C ASN A 378 -23.92 -31.41 10.09
N SER A 379 -24.34 -31.12 8.85
CA SER A 379 -23.84 -31.82 7.67
C SER A 379 -22.34 -31.58 7.46
N ASP A 380 -21.66 -32.56 6.88
CA ASP A 380 -20.22 -32.45 6.59
C ASP A 380 -19.91 -31.29 5.63
N MET A 381 -20.84 -31.00 4.72
CA MET A 381 -20.73 -29.86 3.80
C MET A 381 -20.82 -28.51 4.53
N ALA A 382 -21.71 -28.39 5.52
CA ALA A 382 -21.78 -27.18 6.35
C ALA A 382 -20.50 -26.98 7.17
N LYS A 383 -19.97 -28.05 7.79
CA LYS A 383 -18.69 -28.01 8.52
C LYS A 383 -17.53 -27.61 7.62
N LYS A 384 -17.47 -28.15 6.40
CA LYS A 384 -16.45 -27.80 5.40
C LYS A 384 -16.53 -26.32 5.00
N ILE A 385 -17.73 -25.81 4.72
CA ILE A 385 -17.93 -24.38 4.40
C ILE A 385 -17.48 -23.50 5.57
N ILE A 386 -17.87 -23.83 6.80
CA ILE A 386 -17.46 -23.07 7.99
C ILE A 386 -15.93 -23.09 8.15
N GLY A 387 -15.29 -24.24 7.95
CA GLY A 387 -13.83 -24.38 7.98
C GLY A 387 -13.12 -23.47 6.98
N LEU A 388 -13.55 -23.48 5.71
CA LEU A 388 -13.00 -22.59 4.67
C LEU A 388 -13.21 -21.11 5.00
N ILE A 389 -14.33 -20.75 5.64
CA ILE A 389 -14.60 -19.38 6.08
C ILE A 389 -13.68 -19.00 7.25
N ASP A 390 -13.46 -19.90 8.21
CA ASP A 390 -12.54 -19.68 9.34
C ASP A 390 -11.09 -19.51 8.88
N GLU A 391 -10.70 -20.22 7.82
CA GLU A 391 -9.41 -20.07 7.13
C GLU A 391 -9.30 -18.76 6.33
N GLY A 392 -10.42 -18.11 6.03
CA GLY A 392 -10.48 -16.91 5.18
C GLY A 392 -10.47 -17.20 3.67
N ASN A 393 -10.42 -18.47 3.26
CA ASN A 393 -10.21 -18.91 1.89
C ASN A 393 -11.50 -19.35 1.14
N PHE A 394 -12.68 -19.03 1.68
CA PHE A 394 -13.95 -19.37 1.03
C PHE A 394 -14.32 -18.39 -0.09
N MET A 395 -14.51 -18.91 -1.31
CA MET A 395 -14.84 -18.13 -2.52
C MET A 395 -13.97 -16.88 -2.75
N PRO A 396 -12.64 -17.02 -2.84
CA PRO A 396 -11.74 -15.87 -2.93
C PRO A 396 -11.99 -15.03 -4.18
N LYS A 397 -11.83 -13.71 -4.07
CA LYS A 397 -11.80 -12.79 -5.23
C LYS A 397 -10.37 -12.55 -5.67
N GLN A 398 -10.15 -12.45 -6.99
CA GLN A 398 -8.82 -12.13 -7.53
C GLN A 398 -8.36 -10.70 -7.24
N ARG A 399 -9.29 -9.76 -7.02
CA ARG A 399 -8.99 -8.35 -6.73
C ARG A 399 -9.45 -8.00 -5.32
N THR A 400 -8.50 -7.89 -4.40
CA THR A 400 -8.70 -7.51 -3.00
C THR A 400 -7.68 -6.46 -2.59
N GLY A 401 -7.88 -5.81 -1.44
CA GLY A 401 -6.88 -4.89 -0.86
C GLY A 401 -5.54 -5.57 -0.57
N GLU A 402 -5.55 -6.87 -0.27
CA GLU A 402 -4.36 -7.67 0.01
C GLU A 402 -3.39 -7.74 -1.17
N ASN A 403 -3.87 -7.56 -2.41
CA ASN A 403 -3.01 -7.49 -3.59
C ASN A 403 -2.02 -6.31 -3.54
N GLY A 404 -2.15 -5.36 -2.61
CA GLY A 404 -1.20 -4.28 -2.39
C GLY A 404 0.21 -4.77 -2.02
N VAL A 405 0.34 -5.98 -1.44
CA VAL A 405 1.64 -6.57 -1.08
C VAL A 405 2.39 -7.14 -2.29
N ILE A 406 1.73 -7.30 -3.44
CA ILE A 406 2.34 -7.84 -4.66
C ILE A 406 3.40 -6.85 -5.17
N PRO A 407 4.67 -7.26 -5.24
CA PRO A 407 5.76 -6.39 -5.65
C PRO A 407 5.80 -6.25 -7.17
N HIS A 408 6.30 -5.11 -7.66
CA HIS A 408 6.34 -4.83 -9.09
C HIS A 408 7.21 -5.81 -9.89
N GLN A 409 8.16 -6.48 -9.24
CA GLN A 409 9.06 -7.46 -9.84
C GLN A 409 8.29 -8.63 -10.46
N LEU A 410 7.24 -9.14 -9.79
CA LEU A 410 6.44 -10.25 -10.34
C LEU A 410 5.70 -9.84 -11.63
N HIS A 411 5.22 -8.60 -11.67
CA HIS A 411 4.62 -8.03 -12.87
C HIS A 411 5.63 -7.84 -13.99
N GLN A 412 6.85 -7.42 -13.65
CA GLN A 412 7.94 -7.23 -14.61
C GLN A 412 8.40 -8.56 -15.22
N ILE A 413 8.57 -9.61 -14.40
CA ILE A 413 8.96 -10.95 -14.90
C ILE A 413 7.96 -11.46 -15.94
N GLU A 414 6.66 -11.29 -15.69
CA GLU A 414 5.65 -11.71 -16.67
C GLU A 414 5.64 -10.82 -17.92
N LEU A 415 5.85 -9.51 -17.77
CA LEU A 415 5.96 -8.60 -18.90
C LEU A 415 7.13 -9.01 -19.82
N ASP A 416 8.29 -9.28 -19.24
CA ASP A 416 9.49 -9.69 -19.98
C ASP A 416 9.22 -10.97 -20.77
N ARG A 417 8.59 -11.99 -20.14
CA ARG A 417 8.22 -13.24 -20.82
C ARG A 417 7.21 -13.04 -21.96
N ILE A 418 6.22 -12.18 -21.76
CA ILE A 418 5.24 -11.83 -22.82
C ILE A 418 5.96 -11.16 -23.99
N ILE A 419 6.83 -10.19 -23.72
CA ILE A 419 7.62 -9.50 -24.75
C ILE A 419 8.49 -10.51 -25.50
N GLU A 420 9.24 -11.34 -24.79
CA GLU A 420 10.14 -12.34 -25.39
C GLU A 420 9.38 -13.32 -26.30
N ASN A 421 8.24 -13.83 -25.84
CA ASN A 421 7.44 -14.76 -26.63
C ASN A 421 6.77 -14.09 -27.85
N GLN A 422 6.35 -12.82 -27.75
CA GLN A 422 5.66 -12.14 -28.85
C GLN A 422 6.59 -11.34 -29.79
N ALA A 423 7.83 -11.06 -29.39
CA ALA A 423 8.79 -10.28 -30.18
C ALA A 423 9.15 -10.93 -31.53
N LYS A 424 9.08 -12.27 -31.63
CA LYS A 424 9.24 -12.97 -32.92
C LYS A 424 8.17 -12.60 -33.97
N TYR A 425 7.00 -12.14 -33.53
CA TYR A 425 5.93 -11.69 -34.43
C TYR A 425 5.77 -10.17 -34.46
N TYR A 426 6.11 -9.49 -33.36
CA TYR A 426 6.05 -8.05 -33.20
C TYR A 426 7.38 -7.51 -32.63
N PRO A 427 8.44 -7.40 -33.46
CA PRO A 427 9.80 -7.11 -32.98
C PRO A 427 9.95 -5.83 -32.17
N TRP A 428 9.11 -4.82 -32.45
CA TRP A 428 9.09 -3.56 -31.73
C TRP A 428 8.74 -3.69 -30.24
N LEU A 429 8.07 -4.77 -29.82
CA LEU A 429 7.82 -5.03 -28.39
C LEU A 429 9.13 -5.15 -27.61
N ALA A 430 10.18 -5.65 -28.27
CA ALA A 430 11.52 -5.82 -27.70
C ALA A 430 12.45 -4.63 -27.97
N GLU A 431 11.92 -3.43 -28.28
CA GLU A 431 12.71 -2.20 -28.36
C GLU A 431 13.51 -2.01 -27.05
N GLU A 432 14.83 -1.85 -27.16
CA GLU A 432 15.71 -1.71 -26.00
C GLU A 432 15.31 -0.52 -25.13
N ASN A 433 15.51 -0.64 -23.81
CA ASN A 433 15.26 0.47 -22.90
C ASN A 433 16.21 1.65 -23.21
N PRO A 434 15.69 2.85 -23.55
CA PRO A 434 16.54 4.00 -23.86
C PRO A 434 17.34 4.50 -22.64
N VAL A 435 16.97 4.12 -21.42
CA VAL A 435 17.73 4.43 -20.20
C VAL A 435 18.78 3.34 -19.98
N GLU A 436 19.99 3.54 -20.50
CA GLU A 436 21.09 2.56 -20.47
C GLU A 436 21.37 1.97 -19.08
N LYS A 437 21.41 2.82 -18.05
CA LYS A 437 21.64 2.40 -16.67
C LYS A 437 20.58 1.44 -16.12
N ASN A 438 19.36 1.48 -16.68
CA ASN A 438 18.24 0.65 -16.26
C ASN A 438 18.17 -0.67 -17.06
N ARG A 439 18.82 -0.78 -18.23
CA ARG A 439 18.82 -2.00 -19.08
C ARG A 439 19.16 -3.29 -18.33
N LYS A 440 19.99 -3.19 -17.27
CA LYS A 440 20.37 -4.34 -16.43
C LYS A 440 19.20 -4.99 -15.69
N PHE A 441 18.15 -4.22 -15.40
CA PHE A 441 16.99 -4.66 -14.60
C PHE A 441 15.63 -4.36 -15.23
N ALA A 442 15.60 -3.61 -16.32
CA ALA A 442 14.46 -3.26 -17.15
C ALA A 442 14.97 -3.23 -18.61
N LYS A 443 14.91 -4.38 -19.29
CA LYS A 443 15.60 -4.64 -20.56
C LYS A 443 14.97 -3.85 -21.72
N TYR A 444 13.65 -3.80 -21.75
CA TYR A 444 12.87 -3.23 -22.84
C TYR A 444 12.31 -1.85 -22.47
N LYS A 445 11.99 -1.04 -23.49
CA LYS A 445 11.39 0.29 -23.30
C LYS A 445 10.07 0.26 -22.52
N LEU A 446 9.28 -0.79 -22.71
CA LEU A 446 8.00 -1.00 -22.01
C LEU A 446 8.19 -1.20 -20.49
N ASP A 447 9.32 -1.75 -20.07
CA ASP A 447 9.62 -2.05 -18.67
C ASP A 447 9.70 -0.79 -17.81
N GLU A 448 10.07 0.36 -18.40
CA GLU A 448 10.06 1.65 -17.71
C GLU A 448 8.65 2.06 -17.25
N LEU A 449 7.59 1.64 -17.93
CA LEU A 449 6.22 1.91 -17.49
C LEU A 449 5.89 1.19 -16.16
N VAL A 450 6.54 0.06 -15.91
CA VAL A 450 6.39 -0.74 -14.69
C VAL A 450 7.39 -0.32 -13.62
N THR A 451 8.67 -0.18 -13.96
CA THR A 451 9.78 0.05 -13.01
C THR A 451 10.02 1.51 -12.63
N PHE A 452 9.66 2.47 -13.49
CA PHE A 452 9.91 3.87 -13.18
C PHE A 452 9.07 4.39 -12.00
N ARG A 453 9.75 5.01 -11.05
CA ARG A 453 9.16 5.72 -9.91
C ARG A 453 9.84 7.07 -9.73
N VAL A 454 9.03 8.13 -9.64
CA VAL A 454 9.51 9.46 -9.25
C VAL A 454 10.01 9.38 -7.80
N PRO A 455 11.30 9.70 -7.52
CA PRO A 455 11.82 9.68 -6.16
C PRO A 455 11.05 10.65 -5.26
N TYR A 456 10.87 10.28 -3.99
CA TYR A 456 10.08 11.09 -3.05
C TYR A 456 10.67 12.49 -2.86
N TYR A 457 12.00 12.60 -2.79
CA TYR A 457 12.74 13.85 -2.64
C TYR A 457 12.71 14.74 -3.89
N VAL A 458 12.20 14.26 -5.03
CA VAL A 458 11.96 15.11 -6.22
C VAL A 458 10.59 15.77 -6.13
N GLY A 459 9.60 15.08 -5.57
CA GLY A 459 8.26 15.63 -5.38
C GLY A 459 7.42 15.71 -6.67
N PRO A 460 6.46 16.64 -6.74
CA PRO A 460 5.63 16.85 -7.94
C PRO A 460 6.44 17.37 -9.13
N LEU A 461 6.21 16.77 -10.30
CA LEU A 461 6.86 17.16 -11.57
C LEU A 461 6.22 18.41 -12.19
N ILE A 462 6.21 19.49 -11.43
CA ILE A 462 5.61 20.78 -11.80
C ILE A 462 6.73 21.79 -11.94
N ASP A 463 6.83 22.41 -13.12
CA ASP A 463 7.70 23.57 -13.31
C ASP A 463 7.08 24.80 -12.64
N LYS A 464 7.84 25.46 -11.76
CA LYS A 464 7.45 26.73 -11.13
C LYS A 464 7.59 27.92 -12.06
N THR A 465 8.44 27.80 -13.07
CA THR A 465 8.77 28.90 -13.98
C THR A 465 7.77 29.02 -15.14
N GLU A 466 6.83 28.08 -15.26
CA GLU A 466 5.71 28.20 -16.19
C GLU A 466 4.73 29.29 -15.71
N SER A 467 4.60 30.35 -16.51
CA SER A 467 3.90 31.61 -16.24
C SER A 467 2.39 31.50 -15.97
N ASN A 468 1.78 30.33 -16.19
CA ASN A 468 0.33 30.12 -16.06
C ASN A 468 -0.10 29.41 -14.76
N LYS A 469 0.81 29.19 -13.80
CA LYS A 469 0.51 28.46 -12.56
C LYS A 469 0.49 29.37 -11.34
N ASN A 470 -0.66 29.45 -10.68
CA ASN A 470 -0.83 30.23 -9.47
C ASN A 470 0.01 29.67 -8.31
N GLU A 471 0.43 30.54 -7.38
CA GLU A 471 1.27 30.20 -6.22
C GLU A 471 0.70 29.06 -5.35
N LYS A 472 -0.64 28.93 -5.31
CA LYS A 472 -1.35 27.83 -4.64
C LYS A 472 -1.08 26.45 -5.28
N GLU A 473 -0.86 26.39 -6.59
CA GLU A 473 -0.61 25.14 -7.33
C GLU A 473 0.85 24.68 -7.22
N THR A 474 1.77 25.63 -7.05
CA THR A 474 3.22 25.38 -7.00
C THR A 474 3.79 25.31 -5.58
N LYS A 475 3.00 25.62 -4.54
CA LYS A 475 3.42 25.60 -3.12
C LYS A 475 4.12 24.31 -2.69
N PHE A 476 3.72 23.16 -3.25
CA PHE A 476 4.28 21.84 -2.94
C PHE A 476 5.23 21.29 -4.01
N ALA A 477 5.63 22.11 -4.99
CA ALA A 477 6.65 21.75 -5.95
C ALA A 477 8.02 22.25 -5.45
N TRP A 478 9.05 21.43 -5.57
CA TRP A 478 10.44 21.82 -5.30
C TRP A 478 11.42 21.19 -6.30
N MET A 479 10.92 20.36 -7.22
CA MET A 479 11.66 19.81 -8.34
C MET A 479 12.32 20.94 -9.14
N VAL A 480 13.57 20.72 -9.52
CA VAL A 480 14.35 21.59 -10.42
C VAL A 480 14.51 20.93 -11.77
N ARG A 481 14.31 21.70 -12.85
CA ARG A 481 14.50 21.26 -14.22
C ARG A 481 15.90 21.64 -14.71
N LYS A 482 16.52 20.73 -15.45
CA LYS A 482 17.72 21.00 -16.25
C LYS A 482 17.37 21.60 -17.61
N ALA A 483 16.25 21.17 -18.20
CA ALA A 483 15.83 21.58 -19.54
C ALA A 483 14.30 21.63 -19.68
N LYS A 484 13.83 22.37 -20.70
CA LYS A 484 12.43 22.44 -21.10
C LYS A 484 11.99 21.13 -21.77
N GLY A 485 10.69 20.84 -21.73
CA GLY A 485 10.08 19.70 -22.41
C GLY A 485 9.25 18.80 -21.49
N THR A 486 8.50 17.88 -22.11
CA THR A 486 7.66 16.91 -21.41
C THR A 486 8.53 15.86 -20.74
N ILE A 487 8.37 15.71 -19.42
CA ILE A 487 9.05 14.68 -18.65
C ILE A 487 8.36 13.34 -18.92
N THR A 488 9.16 12.33 -19.28
CA THR A 488 8.79 10.93 -19.50
C THR A 488 9.64 10.04 -18.57
N PRO A 489 9.27 8.76 -18.36
CA PRO A 489 10.14 7.82 -17.66
C PRO A 489 11.54 7.74 -18.26
N TRP A 490 11.62 7.81 -19.59
CA TRP A 490 12.85 7.62 -20.36
C TRP A 490 13.79 8.83 -20.34
N ASN A 491 13.27 10.05 -20.22
CA ASN A 491 14.08 11.28 -20.25
C ASN A 491 14.22 11.95 -18.87
N PHE A 492 13.69 11.33 -17.81
CA PHE A 492 13.62 11.91 -16.47
C PHE A 492 14.97 12.44 -15.96
N GLU A 493 16.04 11.67 -16.13
CA GLU A 493 17.39 12.03 -15.67
C GLU A 493 18.01 13.21 -16.44
N ASN A 494 17.58 13.40 -17.68
CA ASN A 494 18.06 14.45 -18.56
C ASN A 494 17.32 15.76 -18.29
N LEU A 495 16.02 15.69 -17.99
CA LEU A 495 15.18 16.88 -17.78
C LEU A 495 15.10 17.34 -16.32
N VAL A 496 15.35 16.46 -15.34
CA VAL A 496 15.22 16.74 -13.91
C VAL A 496 16.57 16.74 -13.21
N ASP A 497 16.82 17.77 -12.41
CA ASP A 497 17.97 17.81 -11.51
C ASP A 497 17.62 17.14 -10.18
N ARG A 498 17.98 15.86 -10.07
CA ARG A 498 17.72 15.06 -8.87
C ARG A 498 18.49 15.58 -7.66
N THR A 499 19.73 16.01 -7.85
CA THR A 499 20.62 16.46 -6.78
C THR A 499 20.10 17.77 -6.20
N GLU A 500 19.82 18.75 -7.05
CA GLU A 500 19.31 20.04 -6.60
C GLU A 500 17.89 19.92 -6.03
N SER A 501 17.04 19.05 -6.62
CA SER A 501 15.72 18.76 -6.04
C SER A 501 15.82 18.15 -4.65
N ALA A 502 16.77 17.23 -4.42
CA ALA A 502 17.01 16.63 -3.11
C ALA A 502 17.53 17.65 -2.09
N ASN A 503 18.45 18.52 -2.51
CA ASN A 503 18.96 19.61 -1.66
C ASN A 503 17.82 20.55 -1.22
N ARG A 504 16.95 20.96 -2.15
CA ARG A 504 15.78 21.79 -1.83
C ARG A 504 14.78 21.08 -0.93
N PHE A 505 14.60 19.77 -1.11
CA PHE A 505 13.74 18.97 -0.26
C PHE A 505 14.22 18.96 1.19
N ILE A 506 15.51 18.67 1.42
CA ILE A 506 16.11 18.65 2.77
C ILE A 506 16.09 20.05 3.38
N LYS A 507 16.64 21.06 2.71
CA LYS A 507 16.72 22.44 3.24
C LYS A 507 15.36 23.03 3.62
N ARG A 508 14.29 22.66 2.91
CA ARG A 508 12.93 23.12 3.23
C ARG A 508 12.40 22.53 4.54
N MET A 509 12.91 21.37 4.95
CA MET A 509 12.50 20.64 6.15
C MET A 509 13.50 20.76 7.30
N THR A 510 14.70 21.31 7.04
CA THR A 510 15.71 21.57 8.07
C THR A 510 15.28 22.73 8.96
N SER A 511 15.36 22.52 10.28
CA SER A 511 15.11 23.56 11.27
C SER A 511 16.19 24.65 11.23
N LYS A 512 15.82 25.86 11.62
CA LYS A 512 16.77 26.96 11.82
C LYS A 512 17.31 26.95 13.23
N ASP A 513 18.54 27.41 13.40
CA ASP A 513 19.16 27.56 14.71
C ASP A 513 18.37 28.57 15.56
N THR A 514 18.19 28.26 16.85
CA THR A 514 17.43 29.10 17.78
C THR A 514 18.19 30.34 18.24
N TYR A 515 19.52 30.28 18.22
CA TYR A 515 20.42 31.36 18.64
C TYR A 515 20.92 32.17 17.44
N ILE A 516 21.18 31.51 16.30
CA ILE A 516 21.63 32.17 15.07
C ILE A 516 20.49 32.21 14.05
N ILE A 517 19.70 33.28 14.13
CA ILE A 517 18.51 33.47 13.29
C ILE A 517 18.90 33.42 11.80
N GLY A 518 18.29 32.49 11.07
CA GLY A 518 18.45 32.33 9.62
C GLY A 518 19.39 31.21 9.21
N GLU A 519 20.28 30.77 10.09
CA GLU A 519 21.21 29.68 9.83
C GLU A 519 20.55 28.31 10.01
N ASP A 520 20.94 27.35 9.17
CA ASP A 520 20.50 25.96 9.27
C ASP A 520 21.23 25.25 10.43
N VAL A 521 20.53 24.36 11.14
CA VAL A 521 21.18 23.51 12.15
C VAL A 521 22.15 22.51 11.50
N LEU A 522 23.16 22.09 12.27
CA LEU A 522 24.08 21.04 11.85
C LEU A 522 23.36 19.67 11.79
N PRO A 523 23.80 18.75 10.91
CA PRO A 523 23.36 17.36 10.94
C PRO A 523 23.59 16.72 12.31
N ALA A 524 22.66 15.85 12.74
CA ALA A 524 22.74 15.18 14.04
C ALA A 524 23.99 14.28 14.19
N SER A 525 24.48 13.72 13.07
CA SER A 525 25.73 12.93 13.01
C SER A 525 26.94 13.76 12.58
N SER A 526 26.89 15.09 12.74
CA SER A 526 28.06 15.94 12.54
C SER A 526 29.05 15.71 13.68
N LEU A 527 30.32 15.40 13.36
CA LEU A 527 31.38 15.24 14.36
C LEU A 527 31.51 16.46 15.29
N LEU A 528 31.24 17.66 14.78
CA LEU A 528 31.25 18.87 15.58
C LEU A 528 30.09 18.89 16.59
N TYR A 529 28.90 18.47 16.16
CA TYR A 529 27.72 18.41 17.02
C TYR A 529 27.83 17.28 18.04
N GLU A 530 28.34 16.11 17.66
CA GLU A 530 28.63 15.00 18.56
C GLU A 530 29.67 15.40 19.62
N LYS A 531 30.77 16.04 19.20
CA LYS A 531 31.76 16.60 20.14
C LYS A 531 31.14 17.61 21.09
N TYR A 532 30.31 18.52 20.59
CA TYR A 532 29.60 19.50 21.43
C TYR A 532 28.73 18.79 22.48
N LYS A 533 27.95 17.78 22.09
CA LYS A 533 27.13 16.97 23.01
C LYS A 533 27.97 16.33 24.11
N VAL A 534 29.06 15.65 23.75
CA VAL A 534 29.96 15.00 24.72
C VAL A 534 30.53 16.02 25.71
N LEU A 535 31.05 17.13 25.22
CA LEU A 535 31.63 18.16 26.09
C LEU A 535 30.58 18.80 27.01
N ASN A 536 29.36 19.01 26.52
CA ASN A 536 28.27 19.58 27.29
C ASN A 536 27.88 18.67 28.47
N GLU A 537 27.80 17.36 28.23
CA GLU A 537 27.55 16.38 29.29
C GLU A 537 28.71 16.31 30.29
N LEU A 538 29.96 16.26 29.80
CA LEU A 538 31.16 16.21 30.65
C LEU A 538 31.28 17.44 31.56
N ASN A 539 30.94 18.64 31.07
CA ASN A 539 31.03 19.88 31.85
C ASN A 539 30.10 19.91 33.06
N ASN A 540 29.02 19.11 33.06
CA ASN A 540 28.07 19.02 34.17
C ASN A 540 28.54 18.04 35.26
N ILE A 541 29.55 17.22 35.00
CA ILE A 541 30.07 16.25 35.95
C ILE A 541 30.82 16.98 37.07
N LYS A 542 30.26 16.92 38.28
CA LYS A 542 30.94 17.35 39.51
C LYS A 542 31.37 16.12 40.27
N VAL A 543 32.66 16.02 40.55
CA VAL A 543 33.21 14.97 41.42
C VAL A 543 33.39 15.57 42.80
N ASN A 544 32.67 15.03 43.79
CA ASN A 544 32.93 15.37 45.18
C ASN A 544 34.18 14.58 45.62
N LYS A 545 35.18 15.28 46.15
CA LYS A 545 36.39 14.64 46.67
C LYS A 545 36.16 14.11 48.08
#